data_AF-A0A927PQU0-F1
#
_entry.id   AF-A0A927PQU0-F1
#
_cell.length_a   1.000
_cell.length_b   1.000
_cell.length_c   1.000
_cell.angle_alpha   90.00
_cell.angle_beta   90.00
_cell.angle_gamma   90.00
#
_symmetry.space_group_name_H-M   'P 1'
#
loop_
_entity.id
_entity.type
_entity.pdbx_description
1 polymer ?
#
loop_
_entity_poly.entity_id
_entity_poly.type
_entity_poly.pdbx_seq_one_letter_code
_entity_poly.pdbx_strand_id
1 'polypeptide(L)'
;MQINWTLVAGLAAFSLAAAANWDVGTAAPRQRGSWRTLAFVHLALLAELVGTIRFNAVAVIDAALPGVARHAVQAGLAAAMLLVAVGAAIAMFRAGRQSSWLVPAGMVAGAAAALFGAEMLSVGPVGAVLYRPIGPVMLIGWLWLACGAAAVTIAILAVRSVRTR
;
A
#
# COMPACT_ATOMS: atom_id res chain seq x y z
N MET A 1 27.79 2.36 4.87
CA MET A 1 26.46 2.43 4.25
C MET A 1 25.43 2.43 5.37
N GLN A 2 24.73 3.53 5.62
CA GLN A 2 23.71 3.57 6.67
C GLN A 2 22.46 2.85 6.17
N ILE A 3 22.00 1.83 6.91
CA ILE A 3 20.78 1.08 6.58
C ILE A 3 19.59 1.99 6.87
N ASN A 4 18.73 2.20 5.87
CA ASN A 4 17.45 2.88 6.06
C ASN A 4 16.42 1.87 6.59
N TRP A 5 16.30 1.77 7.92
CA TRP A 5 15.38 0.83 8.57
C TRP A 5 13.91 1.07 8.23
N THR A 6 13.51 2.31 7.94
CA THR A 6 12.16 2.64 7.46
C THR A 6 11.87 2.02 6.10
N LEU A 7 12.85 2.04 5.19
CA LEU A 7 12.75 1.36 3.90
C LEU A 7 12.63 -0.16 4.11
N VAL A 8 13.49 -0.74 4.95
CA VAL A 8 13.46 -2.18 5.26
C VAL A 8 12.09 -2.59 5.83
N ALA A 9 11.51 -1.79 6.72
CA ALA A 9 10.19 -2.00 7.27
C ALA A 9 9.09 -2.03 6.19
N GLY A 10 9.12 -1.06 5.26
CA GLY A 10 8.20 -1.02 4.12
C GLY A 10 8.36 -2.23 3.18
N LEU A 11 9.60 -2.60 2.85
CA LEU A 11 9.90 -3.76 2.01
C LEU A 11 9.36 -5.05 2.63
N ALA A 12 9.64 -5.27 3.91
CA ALA A 12 9.16 -6.45 4.63
C ALA A 12 7.63 -6.49 4.68
N ALA A 13 6.99 -5.38 5.04
CA ALA A 13 5.53 -5.30 5.16
C ALA A 13 4.82 -5.63 3.84
N PHE A 14 5.22 -4.98 2.75
CA PHE A 14 4.50 -5.09 1.47
C PHE A 14 4.83 -6.39 0.73
N SER A 15 6.06 -6.90 0.80
CA SER A 15 6.41 -8.19 0.21
C SER A 15 5.66 -9.35 0.87
N LEU A 16 5.60 -9.37 2.21
CA LEU A 16 4.87 -10.41 2.95
C LEU A 16 3.35 -10.32 2.71
N ALA A 17 2.79 -9.10 2.71
CA ALA A 17 1.38 -8.90 2.40
C ALA A 17 1.02 -9.32 0.97
N ALA A 18 1.88 -9.02 -0.01
CA ALA A 18 1.69 -9.46 -1.39
C ALA A 18 1.70 -10.98 -1.52
N ALA A 19 2.70 -11.65 -0.93
CA ALA A 19 2.83 -13.10 -0.95
C ALA A 19 1.61 -13.77 -0.28
N ALA A 20 1.22 -13.32 0.92
CA ALA A 20 0.10 -13.88 1.65
C ALA A 20 -1.22 -13.73 0.89
N ASN A 21 -1.49 -12.57 0.29
CA ASN A 21 -2.69 -12.36 -0.54
C ASN A 21 -2.67 -13.23 -1.81
N TRP A 22 -1.50 -13.42 -2.41
CA TRP A 22 -1.35 -14.30 -3.57
C TRP A 22 -1.68 -15.77 -3.21
N ASP A 23 -1.18 -16.25 -2.07
CA ASP A 23 -1.43 -17.59 -1.56
C ASP A 23 -2.91 -17.83 -1.22
N VAL A 24 -3.63 -16.81 -0.72
CA VAL A 24 -5.08 -16.93 -0.57
C VAL A 24 -5.75 -17.07 -1.93
N GLY A 25 -5.30 -16.32 -2.94
CA GLY A 25 -5.82 -16.41 -4.29
C GLY A 25 -5.62 -17.78 -4.94
N THR A 26 -4.55 -18.51 -4.60
CA THR A 26 -4.35 -19.90 -5.05
C THR A 26 -5.23 -20.88 -4.28
N ALA A 27 -5.39 -20.68 -2.97
CA ALA A 27 -6.23 -21.53 -2.12
C ALA A 27 -7.75 -21.33 -2.34
N ALA A 28 -8.18 -20.16 -2.82
CA ALA A 28 -9.59 -19.79 -2.99
C ALA A 28 -9.97 -19.48 -4.46
N PRO A 29 -10.14 -20.49 -5.34
CA PRO A 29 -10.31 -20.30 -6.78
C PRO A 29 -11.46 -19.36 -7.16
N ARG A 30 -12.59 -19.44 -6.44
CA ARG A 30 -13.77 -18.59 -6.66
C ARG A 30 -13.50 -17.10 -6.47
N GLN A 31 -12.48 -16.74 -5.70
CA GLN A 31 -12.13 -15.35 -5.35
C GLN A 31 -10.70 -14.99 -5.75
N ARG A 32 -10.07 -15.83 -6.57
CA ARG A 32 -8.67 -15.69 -6.99
C ARG A 32 -8.37 -14.30 -7.56
N GLY A 33 -9.28 -13.74 -8.35
CA GLY A 33 -9.15 -12.40 -8.92
C GLY A 33 -8.97 -11.33 -7.84
N SER A 34 -9.90 -11.26 -6.89
CA SER A 34 -9.91 -10.24 -5.82
C SER A 34 -8.66 -10.31 -4.93
N TRP A 35 -8.25 -11.52 -4.52
CA TRP A 35 -7.04 -11.72 -3.71
C TRP A 35 -5.76 -11.37 -4.48
N ARG A 36 -5.72 -11.67 -5.79
CA ARG A 36 -4.60 -11.24 -6.65
C ARG A 36 -4.57 -9.74 -6.85
N THR A 37 -5.71 -9.08 -7.01
CA THR A 37 -5.78 -7.61 -7.07
C THR A 37 -5.16 -7.00 -5.81
N LEU A 38 -5.47 -7.52 -4.62
CA LEU A 38 -4.81 -7.08 -3.39
C LEU A 38 -3.30 -7.32 -3.40
N ALA A 39 -2.85 -8.50 -3.86
CA ALA A 39 -1.42 -8.76 -3.99
C ALA A 39 -0.75 -7.74 -4.92
N PHE A 40 -1.38 -7.41 -6.05
CA PHE A 40 -0.88 -6.39 -6.98
C PHE A 40 -0.85 -4.99 -6.37
N VAL A 41 -1.82 -4.61 -5.54
CA VAL A 41 -1.78 -3.33 -4.81
C VAL A 41 -0.53 -3.27 -3.92
N HIS A 42 -0.26 -4.31 -3.13
CA HIS A 42 0.93 -4.34 -2.27
C HIS A 42 2.23 -4.37 -3.08
N LEU A 43 2.27 -5.09 -4.22
CA LEU A 43 3.41 -5.07 -5.13
C LEU A 43 3.63 -3.68 -5.75
N ALA A 44 2.56 -2.95 -6.09
CA ALA A 44 2.67 -1.59 -6.61
C ALA A 44 3.24 -0.63 -5.56
N LEU A 45 2.80 -0.74 -4.29
CA LEU A 45 3.37 0.02 -3.18
C LEU A 45 4.84 -0.34 -2.94
N LEU A 46 5.19 -1.63 -3.02
CA LEU A 46 6.57 -2.11 -2.93
C LEU A 46 7.45 -1.54 -4.06
N ALA A 47 6.95 -1.57 -5.30
CA ALA A 47 7.66 -1.06 -6.47
C ALA A 47 7.88 0.45 -6.41
N GLU A 48 6.91 1.20 -5.88
CA GLU A 48 7.09 2.62 -5.59
C GLU A 48 8.24 2.80 -4.59
N LEU A 49 8.19 2.09 -3.47
CA LEU A 49 9.12 2.23 -2.35
C LEU A 49 10.58 1.96 -2.77
N VAL A 50 10.79 0.98 -3.65
CA VAL A 50 12.11 0.68 -4.24
C VAL A 50 12.47 1.68 -5.35
N GLY A 51 11.54 1.94 -6.25
CA GLY A 51 11.78 2.73 -7.45
C GLY A 51 11.86 4.23 -7.20
N THR A 52 11.47 4.70 -6.01
CA THR A 52 11.34 6.12 -5.67
C THR A 52 10.56 6.88 -6.75
N ILE A 53 9.55 6.22 -7.33
CA ILE A 53 8.91 6.65 -8.58
C ILE A 53 8.36 8.07 -8.42
N ARG A 54 7.82 8.42 -7.24
CA ARG A 54 7.37 9.79 -6.95
C ARG A 54 8.46 10.85 -7.05
N PHE A 55 9.66 10.57 -6.55
CA PHE A 55 10.75 11.53 -6.53
C PHE A 55 11.28 11.73 -7.95
N ASN A 56 11.39 10.64 -8.70
CA ASN A 56 11.81 10.67 -10.10
C ASN A 56 10.76 11.35 -11.00
N ALA A 57 9.48 11.07 -10.81
CA ALA A 57 8.40 11.69 -11.58
C ALA A 57 8.34 13.20 -11.36
N VAL A 58 8.47 13.65 -10.11
CA VAL A 58 8.53 15.09 -9.79
C VAL A 58 9.76 15.74 -10.42
N ALA A 59 10.94 15.12 -10.32
CA ALA A 59 12.16 15.65 -10.91
C ALA A 59 12.09 15.75 -12.45
N VAL A 60 11.52 14.74 -13.11
CA VAL A 60 11.32 14.72 -14.56
C VAL A 60 10.31 15.79 -14.99
N ILE A 61 9.21 15.95 -14.25
CA ILE A 61 8.18 16.95 -14.57
C ILE A 61 8.71 18.37 -14.31
N ASP A 62 9.42 18.61 -13.21
CA ASP A 62 10.06 19.90 -12.92
C ASP A 62 11.09 20.26 -14.01
N ALA A 63 11.82 19.28 -14.55
CA ALA A 63 12.77 19.49 -15.64
C ALA A 63 12.09 19.73 -17.00
N ALA A 64 10.97 19.04 -17.28
CA ALA A 64 10.25 19.15 -18.54
C ALA A 64 9.32 20.37 -18.62
N LEU A 65 8.77 20.80 -17.48
CA LEU A 65 7.80 21.90 -17.37
C LEU A 65 8.20 22.88 -16.25
N PRO A 66 9.30 23.62 -16.44
CA PRO A 66 9.76 24.59 -15.45
C PRO A 66 8.67 25.66 -15.23
N GLY A 67 8.23 25.81 -13.98
CA GLY A 67 7.17 26.75 -13.58
C GLY A 67 5.84 26.11 -13.19
N VAL A 68 5.65 24.81 -13.42
CA VAL A 68 4.53 24.07 -12.80
C VAL A 68 4.78 23.97 -11.30
N ALA A 69 3.77 24.32 -10.50
CA ALA A 69 3.88 24.19 -9.05
C ALA A 69 4.09 22.70 -8.70
N ARG A 70 5.27 22.38 -8.16
CA ARG A 70 5.63 21.03 -7.65
C ARG A 70 4.53 20.39 -6.81
N HIS A 71 3.82 21.20 -6.03
CA HIS A 71 2.66 20.79 -5.24
C HIS A 71 1.49 20.27 -6.07
N ALA A 72 1.21 20.84 -7.23
CA ALA A 72 0.13 20.39 -8.11
C ALA A 72 0.44 19.01 -8.72
N VAL A 73 1.71 18.75 -9.06
CA VAL A 73 2.17 17.46 -9.58
C VAL A 73 2.10 16.38 -8.50
N GLN A 74 2.61 16.67 -7.30
CA GLN A 74 2.51 15.78 -6.15
C GLN A 74 1.05 15.48 -5.78
N ALA A 75 0.19 16.50 -5.81
CA ALA A 75 -1.23 16.36 -5.55
C ALA A 75 -1.92 15.48 -6.60
N GLY A 76 -1.63 15.68 -7.89
CA GLY A 76 -2.18 14.88 -8.97
C GLY A 76 -1.79 13.40 -8.88
N LEU A 77 -0.51 13.12 -8.61
CA LEU A 77 -0.02 11.74 -8.46
C LEU A 77 -0.58 11.06 -7.20
N ALA A 78 -0.65 11.76 -6.07
CA ALA A 78 -1.26 11.21 -4.86
C ALA A 78 -2.76 10.96 -5.03
N ALA A 79 -3.48 11.87 -5.71
CA ALA A 79 -4.87 11.67 -6.09
C ALA A 79 -5.04 10.45 -7.01
N ALA A 80 -4.13 10.24 -7.97
CA ALA A 80 -4.15 9.06 -8.83
C ALA A 80 -3.95 7.76 -8.03
N MET A 81 -2.98 7.71 -7.11
CA MET A 81 -2.77 6.55 -6.23
C MET A 81 -3.98 6.29 -5.32
N LEU A 82 -4.57 7.34 -4.76
CA LEU A 82 -5.77 7.25 -3.94
C LEU A 82 -6.97 6.74 -4.77
N LEU A 83 -7.15 7.25 -5.99
CA LEU A 83 -8.20 6.79 -6.90
C LEU A 83 -8.02 5.32 -7.29
N VAL A 84 -6.79 4.86 -7.51
CA VAL A 84 -6.50 3.44 -7.76
C VAL A 84 -6.86 2.60 -6.52
N ALA A 85 -6.49 3.05 -5.33
CA ALA A 85 -6.81 2.35 -4.08
C ALA A 85 -8.31 2.31 -3.78
N VAL A 86 -9.01 3.43 -3.94
CA VAL A 86 -10.47 3.55 -3.76
C VAL A 86 -11.20 2.77 -4.85
N GLY A 87 -10.76 2.84 -6.10
CA GLY A 87 -11.31 2.08 -7.21
C GLY A 87 -11.17 0.57 -6.99
N ALA A 88 -10.00 0.12 -6.51
CA ALA A 88 -9.78 -1.26 -6.10
C ALA A 88 -10.70 -1.64 -4.93
N ALA A 89 -10.83 -0.80 -3.90
CA ALA A 89 -11.73 -1.05 -2.77
C ALA A 89 -13.21 -1.14 -3.18
N ILE A 90 -13.69 -0.28 -4.09
CA ILE A 90 -15.06 -0.31 -4.62
C ILE A 90 -15.28 -1.55 -5.49
N ALA A 91 -14.33 -1.87 -6.38
CA ALA A 91 -14.40 -3.09 -7.18
C ALA A 91 -14.47 -4.34 -6.30
N MET A 92 -13.70 -4.34 -5.21
CA MET A 92 -13.72 -5.39 -4.20
C MET A 92 -14.99 -5.42 -3.36
N PHE A 93 -15.58 -4.27 -3.01
CA PHE A 93 -16.87 -4.22 -2.32
C PHE A 93 -17.99 -4.82 -3.18
N ARG A 94 -17.97 -4.53 -4.48
CA ARG A 94 -18.88 -5.14 -5.46
C ARG A 94 -18.67 -6.65 -5.60
N ALA A 95 -17.42 -7.13 -5.54
CA ALA A 95 -17.07 -8.55 -5.55
C ALA A 95 -17.25 -9.24 -4.17
N GLY A 96 -17.28 -8.46 -3.09
CA GLY A 96 -17.19 -8.89 -1.69
C GLY A 96 -18.43 -9.54 -1.12
N ARG A 97 -19.52 -9.66 -1.89
CA ARG A 97 -20.71 -10.45 -1.49
C ARG A 97 -20.43 -11.96 -1.33
N GLN A 98 -19.19 -12.41 -1.52
CA GLN A 98 -18.81 -13.83 -1.51
C GLN A 98 -17.84 -14.24 -0.38
N SER A 99 -17.18 -13.33 0.36
CA SER A 99 -16.30 -13.68 1.49
C SER A 99 -16.23 -12.61 2.57
N SER A 100 -16.36 -13.04 3.83
CA SER A 100 -16.23 -12.20 5.02
C SER A 100 -14.84 -11.58 5.19
N TRP A 101 -13.81 -12.12 4.54
CA TRP A 101 -12.42 -11.67 4.71
C TRP A 101 -11.93 -10.71 3.63
N LEU A 102 -12.66 -10.57 2.51
CA LEU A 102 -12.27 -9.66 1.42
C LEU A 102 -12.42 -8.18 1.82
N VAL A 103 -13.48 -7.84 2.55
CA VAL A 103 -13.72 -6.48 3.03
C VAL A 103 -12.61 -5.99 3.96
N PRO A 104 -12.27 -6.69 5.06
CA PRO A 104 -11.20 -6.23 5.93
C PRO A 104 -9.83 -6.21 5.22
N ALA A 105 -9.55 -7.17 4.33
CA ALA A 105 -8.32 -7.16 3.54
C ALA A 105 -8.23 -5.92 2.62
N GLY A 106 -9.34 -5.56 1.98
CA GLY A 106 -9.48 -4.34 1.19
C GLY A 106 -9.30 -3.07 2.02
N MET A 107 -9.85 -3.03 3.24
CA MET A 107 -9.68 -1.88 4.15
C MET A 107 -8.20 -1.69 4.54
N VAL A 108 -7.47 -2.78 4.83
CA VAL A 108 -6.05 -2.71 5.16
C VAL A 108 -5.22 -2.24 3.96
N ALA A 109 -5.49 -2.75 2.76
CA ALA A 109 -4.82 -2.29 1.55
C ALA A 109 -5.13 -0.80 1.26
N GLY A 110 -6.38 -0.39 1.47
CA GLY A 110 -6.80 1.01 1.37
C GLY A 110 -6.09 1.91 2.37
N ALA A 111 -5.96 1.47 3.62
CA ALA A 111 -5.21 2.19 4.67
C ALA A 111 -3.72 2.32 4.32
N ALA A 112 -3.09 1.24 3.82
CA ALA A 112 -1.71 1.28 3.36
C ALA A 112 -1.51 2.27 2.20
N ALA A 113 -2.41 2.27 1.22
CA ALA A 113 -2.36 3.21 0.11
C ALA A 113 -2.65 4.66 0.53
N ALA A 114 -3.58 4.87 1.47
CA ALA A 114 -3.87 6.19 2.03
C ALA A 114 -2.67 6.74 2.81
N LEU A 115 -1.98 5.89 3.57
CA LEU A 115 -0.73 6.25 4.25
C LEU A 115 0.36 6.66 3.25
N PHE A 116 0.43 5.96 2.13
CA PHE A 116 1.31 6.31 1.01
C PHE A 116 0.95 7.66 0.38
N GLY A 117 -0.34 7.89 0.13
CA GLY A 117 -0.83 9.17 -0.36
C GLY A 117 -0.57 10.32 0.63
N ALA A 118 -0.73 10.06 1.93
CA ALA A 118 -0.43 11.02 2.98
C ALA A 118 1.07 11.37 3.00
N GLU A 119 1.96 10.38 2.86
CA GLU A 119 3.40 10.60 2.73
C GLU A 119 3.72 11.47 1.50
N MET A 120 3.07 11.17 0.38
CA MET A 120 3.29 11.85 -0.90
C MET A 120 2.82 13.31 -0.91
N LEU A 121 1.71 13.60 -0.21
CA LEU A 121 1.14 14.94 -0.03
C LEU A 121 1.76 15.71 1.13
N SER A 122 2.59 15.05 1.96
CA SER A 122 3.13 15.67 3.16
C SER A 122 4.23 16.68 2.83
N VAL A 123 3.81 17.88 2.44
CA VAL A 123 4.69 19.05 2.28
C VAL A 123 4.52 20.05 3.44
N GLY A 124 4.07 19.57 4.60
CA GLY A 124 3.73 20.40 5.77
C GLY A 124 3.79 19.65 7.11
N PRO A 125 3.09 20.12 8.17
CA PRO A 125 3.22 19.61 9.55
C PRO A 125 2.85 18.12 9.71
N VAL A 126 2.01 17.58 8.83
CA VAL A 126 1.69 16.14 8.79
C VAL A 126 2.92 15.30 8.46
N GLY A 127 3.81 15.80 7.59
CA GLY A 127 5.07 15.14 7.27
C GLY A 127 5.99 15.07 8.49
N ALA A 128 6.07 16.16 9.26
CA ALA A 128 6.86 16.17 10.49
C ALA A 128 6.41 15.11 11.51
N VAL A 129 5.11 14.78 11.55
CA VAL A 129 4.58 13.70 12.39
C VAL A 129 4.95 12.32 11.81
N LEU A 130 4.71 12.08 10.52
CA LEU A 130 4.96 10.79 9.87
C LEU A 130 6.45 10.42 9.84
N TYR A 131 7.31 11.43 9.69
CA TYR A 131 8.76 11.30 9.67
C TYR A 131 9.40 11.48 11.06
N ARG A 132 8.60 11.51 12.14
CA ARG A 132 9.14 11.49 13.49
C ARG A 132 9.79 10.13 13.77
N PRO A 133 11.06 10.09 14.24
CA PRO A 133 11.69 8.83 14.63
C PRO A 133 11.01 8.24 15.87
N ILE A 134 10.73 6.94 15.84
CA ILE A 134 10.26 6.14 16.98
C ILE A 134 11.21 4.95 17.08
N GLY A 135 12.28 5.11 17.87
CA GLY A 135 13.39 4.15 17.89
C GLY A 135 14.18 4.18 16.56
N PRO A 136 14.55 3.03 15.98
CA PRO A 136 15.35 2.97 14.76
C PRO A 136 14.54 3.24 13.47
N VAL A 137 13.22 3.28 13.56
CA VAL A 137 12.29 3.39 12.42
C VAL A 137 11.42 4.64 12.58
N MET A 138 11.04 5.27 11.49
CA MET A 138 10.11 6.40 11.51
C MET A 138 8.68 5.92 11.76
N LEU A 139 7.81 6.77 12.31
CA LEU A 139 6.40 6.42 12.54
C LEU A 139 5.74 5.79 11.31
N ILE A 140 5.99 6.33 10.12
CA ILE A 140 5.45 5.76 8.87
C ILE A 140 5.88 4.31 8.61
N GLY A 141 7.13 3.94 8.93
CA GLY A 141 7.62 2.58 8.81
C GLY A 141 6.90 1.61 9.75
N TRP A 142 6.60 2.06 10.97
CA TRP A 142 5.79 1.29 11.92
C TRP A 142 4.35 1.10 11.42
N LEU A 143 3.77 2.13 10.83
CA LEU A 143 2.42 2.07 10.26
C LEU A 143 2.36 1.13 9.04
N TRP A 144 3.41 1.10 8.20
CA TRP A 144 3.52 0.09 7.14
C TRP A 144 3.59 -1.32 7.69
N LEU A 145 4.41 -1.57 8.72
CA LEU A 145 4.49 -2.88 9.38
C LEU A 145 3.14 -3.30 9.98
N ALA A 146 2.42 -2.37 10.61
CA ALA A 146 1.08 -2.65 11.14
C ALA A 146 0.10 -3.06 10.02
N CYS A 147 0.12 -2.36 8.89
CA CYS A 147 -0.69 -2.73 7.72
C CYS A 147 -0.28 -4.08 7.15
N GLY A 148 1.02 -4.33 6.98
CA GLY A 148 1.53 -5.62 6.49
C GLY A 148 1.16 -6.78 7.40
N ALA A 149 1.34 -6.63 8.71
CA ALA A 149 0.96 -7.63 9.70
C ALA A 149 -0.55 -7.92 9.70
N ALA A 150 -1.38 -6.88 9.59
CA ALA A 150 -2.83 -7.04 9.47
C ALA A 150 -3.23 -7.77 8.19
N ALA A 151 -2.64 -7.40 7.04
CA ALA A 151 -2.90 -8.05 5.75
C ALA A 151 -2.53 -9.54 5.78
N VAL A 152 -1.35 -9.88 6.32
CA VAL A 152 -0.90 -11.27 6.48
C VAL A 152 -1.83 -12.04 7.41
N THR A 153 -2.24 -11.45 8.54
CA THR A 153 -3.14 -12.09 9.50
C THR A 153 -4.49 -12.41 8.85
N ILE A 154 -5.08 -11.44 8.14
CA ILE A 154 -6.35 -11.62 7.42
C ILE A 154 -6.21 -12.70 6.35
N ALA A 155 -5.11 -12.72 5.59
CA ALA A 155 -4.84 -13.74 4.60
C ALA A 155 -4.78 -15.15 5.22
N ILE A 156 -4.07 -15.32 6.34
CA ILE A 156 -4.00 -16.60 7.06
C ILE A 156 -5.40 -17.06 7.51
N LEU A 157 -6.19 -16.16 8.09
CA LEU A 157 -7.56 -16.46 8.51
C LEU A 157 -8.47 -16.83 7.33
N ALA A 158 -8.31 -16.15 6.20
CA ALA A 158 -9.03 -16.45 4.97
C ALA A 158 -8.70 -17.85 4.45
N VAL A 159 -7.41 -18.21 4.35
CA VAL A 159 -6.99 -19.57 3.93
C VAL A 159 -7.55 -20.65 4.85
N ARG A 160 -7.47 -20.45 6.17
CA ARG A 160 -8.02 -21.39 7.15
C ARG A 160 -9.52 -21.62 6.93
N SER A 161 -10.29 -20.54 6.71
CA SER A 161 -11.73 -20.63 6.48
C SER A 161 -12.13 -21.38 5.21
N VAL A 162 -11.25 -21.39 4.20
CA VAL A 162 -11.47 -22.12 2.94
C VAL A 162 -11.19 -23.60 3.11
N ARG A 163 -10.16 -23.97 3.89
CA ARG A 163 -9.79 -25.38 4.14
C ARG A 163 -10.75 -26.13 5.05
N THR A 164 -11.51 -25.42 5.89
CA THR A 164 -12.49 -26.01 6.80
C THR A 164 -13.87 -26.25 6.17
N ARG A 165 -14.05 -25.90 4.89
CA ARG A 165 -15.29 -26.10 4.13
C ARG A 165 -15.10 -27.16 3.07
#